data_AF-A0A0N1INI6-F1
#
_entry.id   AF-A0A0N1INI6-F1
#
_cell.length_a   1.000
_cell.length_b   1.000
_cell.length_c   1.000
_cell.angle_alpha   90.00
_cell.angle_beta   90.00
_cell.angle_gamma   90.00
#
_symmetry.space_group_name_H-M   'P 1'
#
loop_
_entity.id
_entity.type
_entity.pdbx_description
1 polymer ?
#
loop_
_entity_poly.entity_id
_entity_poly.type
_entity_poly.pdbx_seq_one_letter_code
_entity_poly.pdbx_strand_id
1 'polypeptide(L)'
;MLTTNERYFTMATTSPKNTIMFDDIRRNFIMNPKSGLKIRPFRQAHLNRDRDRELVHLSTYLREIAQYCDDFDQLNHKKWEKYKPDRNRTQHAGSKRKAEDSTPSTPKE
;
A
#
# COMPACT_ATOMS: atom_id res chain seq x y z
N MET A 1 19.27 36.74 -13.96
CA MET A 1 18.03 36.04 -13.57
C MET A 1 18.12 34.63 -14.14
N LEU A 2 18.33 33.61 -13.31
CA LEU A 2 18.25 32.22 -13.74
C LEU A 2 17.05 31.60 -13.04
N THR A 3 15.96 31.40 -13.77
CA THR A 3 14.80 30.63 -13.30
C THR A 3 15.09 29.15 -13.57
N THR A 4 15.70 28.48 -12.60
CA THR A 4 15.87 27.01 -12.66
C THR A 4 14.56 26.37 -12.24
N ASN A 5 13.80 25.88 -13.22
CA ASN A 5 12.67 24.97 -13.02
C ASN A 5 13.22 23.60 -12.57
N GLU A 6 13.62 23.48 -11.30
CA GLU A 6 13.80 22.16 -10.70
C GLU A 6 12.40 21.59 -10.43
N ARG A 7 11.91 20.75 -11.36
CA ARG A 7 10.84 19.81 -11.04
C ARG A 7 11.40 18.85 -10.01
N TYR A 8 11.29 19.20 -8.73
CA TYR A 8 11.45 18.24 -7.64
C TYR A 8 10.43 17.14 -7.89
N PHE A 9 10.91 16.02 -8.41
CA PHE A 9 10.21 14.75 -8.32
C PHE A 9 9.81 14.60 -6.86
N THR A 10 8.53 14.77 -6.55
CA THR A 10 8.04 14.81 -5.17
C THR A 10 8.43 13.49 -4.51
N MET A 11 9.41 13.52 -3.62
CA MET A 11 9.73 12.39 -2.76
C MET A 11 8.42 11.97 -2.08
N ALA A 12 8.00 10.72 -2.29
CA ALA A 12 6.76 10.22 -1.73
C ALA A 12 6.83 10.36 -0.20
N THR A 13 5.98 11.21 0.37
CA THR A 13 5.95 11.44 1.81
C THR A 13 5.26 10.26 2.49
N THR A 14 5.93 9.71 3.51
CA THR A 14 5.35 8.65 4.35
C THR A 14 4.40 9.28 5.37
N SER A 15 3.17 8.79 5.41
CA SER A 15 2.11 9.23 6.31
C SER A 15 1.25 8.03 6.75
N PRO A 16 0.37 8.17 7.76
CA PRO A 16 -0.55 7.09 8.14
C PRO A 16 -1.41 6.57 6.97
N LYS A 17 -1.72 7.42 5.99
CA LYS A 17 -2.58 7.10 4.83
C LYS A 17 -1.97 6.13 3.83
N ASN A 18 -0.64 5.99 3.82
CA ASN A 18 0.09 5.14 2.87
C ASN A 18 1.13 4.26 3.56
N THR A 19 1.08 4.15 4.89
CA THR A 19 2.04 3.39 5.69
C THR A 19 1.31 2.31 6.49
N ILE A 20 1.84 1.10 6.44
CA ILE A 20 1.39 -0.04 7.24
C ILE A 20 2.59 -0.74 7.88
N MET A 21 2.46 -1.16 9.14
CA MET A 21 3.47 -1.88 9.92
C MET A 21 2.94 -3.26 10.28
N PHE A 22 3.71 -4.31 10.01
CA PHE A 22 3.42 -5.68 10.44
C PHE A 22 4.29 -6.05 11.63
N ASP A 23 3.66 -6.47 12.72
CA ASP A 23 4.38 -6.88 13.92
C ASP A 23 3.54 -7.90 14.70
N ASP A 24 4.15 -8.94 15.26
CA ASP A 24 3.44 -9.92 16.09
C ASP A 24 3.16 -9.37 17.50
N ILE A 25 3.87 -8.30 17.91
CA ILE A 25 3.74 -7.61 19.19
C ILE A 25 2.95 -6.31 19.02
N ARG A 26 1.68 -6.35 19.45
CA ARG A 26 0.75 -5.20 19.35
C ARG A 26 1.25 -3.90 20.00
N ARG A 27 2.11 -3.98 21.02
CA ARG A 27 2.61 -2.79 21.72
C ARG A 27 3.57 -1.95 20.86
N ASN A 28 4.22 -2.54 19.85
CA ASN A 28 5.20 -1.84 19.03
C ASN A 28 4.58 -0.70 18.20
N PHE A 29 3.27 -0.79 17.93
CA PHE A 29 2.50 0.25 17.22
C PHE A 29 1.43 0.90 18.11
N ILE A 30 1.62 0.94 19.44
CA ILE A 30 0.64 1.53 20.36
C ILE A 30 0.38 3.02 20.08
N MET A 31 1.40 3.74 19.61
CA MET A 31 1.30 5.17 19.24
C MET A 31 0.63 5.40 17.88
N ASN A 32 0.63 4.39 17.01
CA ASN A 32 0.04 4.44 15.66
C ASN A 32 -0.85 3.21 15.42
N PRO A 33 -1.92 3.03 16.22
CA PRO A 33 -2.67 1.78 16.26
C PRO A 33 -3.45 1.46 14.98
N LYS A 34 -3.71 2.49 14.15
CA LYS A 34 -4.38 2.34 12.85
C LYS A 34 -3.45 1.87 11.75
N SER A 35 -2.17 2.24 11.78
CA SER A 35 -1.18 1.80 10.80
C SER A 35 -0.57 0.43 11.13
N GLY A 36 -0.91 -0.16 12.28
CA GLY A 36 -0.41 -1.47 12.69
C GLY A 36 -1.34 -2.62 12.32
N LEU A 37 -0.79 -3.67 11.71
CA LEU A 37 -1.43 -4.95 11.50
C LEU A 37 -0.68 -6.01 12.33
N LYS A 38 -1.41 -6.63 13.27
CA LYS A 38 -0.86 -7.72 14.08
C LYS A 38 -0.83 -9.02 13.27
N ILE A 39 0.36 -9.56 13.06
CA ILE A 39 0.55 -10.86 12.39
C ILE A 39 0.57 -12.03 13.39
N ARG A 40 0.46 -13.27 12.90
CA ARG A 40 0.65 -14.45 13.74
C ARG A 40 2.17 -14.70 13.85
N PRO A 41 2.69 -14.98 15.05
CA PRO A 41 4.10 -15.27 15.20
C PRO A 41 4.43 -16.61 14.53
N PHE A 42 5.46 -16.64 13.69
CA PHE A 42 5.99 -17.88 13.13
C PHE A 42 6.77 -18.64 14.22
N ARG A 43 6.19 -19.73 14.74
CA ARG A 43 6.76 -20.55 15.82
C ARG A 43 7.02 -21.97 15.36
N GLN A 44 8.00 -22.64 15.98
CA GLN A 44 8.34 -24.04 15.71
C GLN A 44 8.51 -24.33 14.21
N ALA A 45 9.47 -23.64 13.58
CA ALA A 45 9.66 -23.67 12.13
C ALA A 45 9.80 -25.10 11.54
N HIS A 46 10.42 -26.01 12.27
CA HIS A 46 10.59 -27.40 11.86
C HIS A 46 9.27 -28.16 11.69
N LEU A 47 8.19 -27.76 12.38
CA LEU A 47 6.85 -28.36 12.25
C LEU A 47 5.96 -27.59 11.27
N ASN A 48 6.13 -26.26 11.20
CA ASN A 48 5.15 -25.37 10.60
C ASN A 48 5.58 -24.77 9.25
N ARG A 49 6.85 -24.90 8.83
CA ARG A 49 7.39 -24.29 7.61
C ARG A 49 6.58 -24.58 6.34
N ASP A 50 6.02 -25.79 6.20
CA ASP A 50 5.33 -26.20 4.97
C ASP A 50 3.83 -25.84 4.98
N ARG A 51 3.29 -25.54 6.17
CA ARG A 51 1.88 -25.25 6.40
C ARG A 51 1.59 -23.76 6.59
N ASP A 52 2.58 -22.99 7.02
CA ASP A 52 2.42 -21.54 7.19
C ASP A 52 2.22 -20.86 5.83
N ARG A 53 1.12 -20.12 5.70
CA ARG A 53 0.74 -19.35 4.50
C ARG A 53 0.47 -17.89 4.83
N GLU A 54 0.87 -17.42 6.00
CA GLU A 54 0.49 -16.10 6.45
C GLU A 54 1.04 -15.00 5.54
N LEU A 55 2.33 -15.05 5.20
CA LEU A 55 2.95 -14.09 4.29
C LEU A 55 2.35 -14.13 2.88
N VAL A 56 1.86 -15.29 2.42
CA VAL A 56 1.17 -15.44 1.13
C VAL A 56 -0.19 -14.75 1.14
N HIS A 57 -0.93 -14.85 2.24
CA HIS A 57 -2.17 -14.12 2.40
C HIS A 57 -1.91 -12.60 2.55
N LEU A 58 -0.87 -12.22 3.30
CA LEU A 58 -0.47 -10.82 3.46
C LEU A 58 -0.05 -10.17 2.14
N SER A 59 0.69 -10.88 1.27
CA SER A 59 1.06 -10.34 -0.04
C SER A 59 -0.18 -10.04 -0.88
N THR A 60 -1.21 -10.88 -0.78
CA THR A 60 -2.50 -10.64 -1.44
C THR A 60 -3.18 -9.41 -0.86
N TYR A 61 -3.28 -9.31 0.47
CA TYR A 61 -3.86 -8.15 1.15
C TYR A 61 -3.15 -6.84 0.77
N LEU A 62 -1.83 -6.83 0.81
CA LEU A 62 -0.98 -5.69 0.44
C LEU A 62 -1.24 -5.23 -1.00
N ARG A 63 -1.29 -6.17 -1.94
CA ARG A 63 -1.58 -5.88 -3.34
C ARG A 63 -2.96 -5.25 -3.51
N GLU A 64 -3.97 -5.79 -2.83
CA GLU A 64 -5.34 -5.26 -2.92
C GLU A 64 -5.45 -3.86 -2.29
N ILE A 65 -4.90 -3.61 -1.10
CA ILE A 65 -4.97 -2.25 -0.50
C ILE A 65 -4.16 -1.23 -1.31
N ALA A 66 -3.01 -1.61 -1.87
CA ALA A 66 -2.21 -0.71 -2.69
C ALA A 66 -2.91 -0.34 -4.01
N GLN A 67 -3.73 -1.24 -4.55
CA GLN A 67 -4.46 -1.02 -5.81
C GLN A 67 -5.78 -0.28 -5.61
N TYR A 68 -6.51 -0.57 -4.53
CA TYR A 68 -7.92 -0.18 -4.37
C TYR A 68 -8.19 0.77 -3.19
N CYS A 69 -7.17 1.15 -2.42
CA CYS A 69 -7.32 2.03 -1.26
C CYS A 69 -6.36 3.22 -1.34
N ASP A 70 -6.93 4.43 -1.47
CA ASP A 70 -6.16 5.69 -1.49
C ASP A 70 -5.75 6.15 -0.07
N ASP A 71 -6.42 5.63 0.98
CA ASP A 71 -6.25 6.07 2.35
C ASP A 71 -6.34 4.90 3.34
N PHE A 72 -5.18 4.45 3.81
CA PHE A 72 -5.06 3.31 4.72
C PHE A 72 -5.71 3.56 6.09
N ASP A 73 -5.95 4.81 6.51
CA ASP A 73 -6.64 5.09 7.78
C ASP A 73 -8.12 4.64 7.78
N GLN A 74 -8.67 4.36 6.60
CA GLN A 74 -10.03 3.82 6.42
C GLN A 74 -10.08 2.30 6.56
N LEU A 75 -8.93 1.63 6.59
CA LEU A 75 -8.84 0.18 6.68
C LEU A 75 -8.98 -0.29 8.13
N ASN A 76 -9.62 -1.45 8.30
CA ASN A 76 -9.61 -2.18 9.56
C ASN A 76 -8.67 -3.38 9.45
N HIS A 77 -7.40 -3.17 9.78
CA HIS A 77 -6.36 -4.21 9.72
C HIS A 77 -6.63 -5.41 10.64
N LYS A 78 -7.53 -5.33 11.62
CA LYS A 78 -7.95 -6.50 12.41
C LYS A 78 -8.75 -7.52 11.60
N LYS A 79 -9.32 -7.10 10.47
CA LYS A 79 -10.15 -7.93 9.57
C LYS A 79 -9.50 -8.10 8.19
N TRP A 80 -8.17 -7.97 8.11
CA TRP A 80 -7.43 -7.97 6.85
C TRP A 80 -7.66 -9.24 6.00
N GLU A 81 -7.79 -10.41 6.64
CA GLU A 81 -8.08 -11.69 5.96
C GLU A 81 -9.44 -11.69 5.23
N LYS A 82 -10.36 -10.81 5.61
CA LYS A 82 -11.70 -10.67 5.02
C LYS A 82 -11.83 -9.44 4.13
N TYR A 83 -10.74 -8.72 3.88
CA TYR A 83 -10.76 -7.53 3.04
C TYR A 83 -11.17 -7.90 1.62
N LYS A 84 -12.20 -7.22 1.10
CA LYS A 84 -12.68 -7.32 -0.27
C LYS A 84 -12.77 -5.91 -0.83
N PRO A 85 -11.90 -5.51 -1.76
CA PRO A 85 -11.97 -4.18 -2.32
C PRO A 85 -13.17 -4.04 -3.27
N ASP A 86 -13.68 -2.82 -3.36
CA ASP A 86 -14.61 -2.46 -4.41
C ASP A 86 -13.83 -2.26 -5.72
N ARG A 87 -13.94 -3.25 -6.61
CA ARG A 87 -13.25 -3.27 -7.91
C ARG A 87 -13.86 -2.29 -8.92
N ASN A 88 -15.02 -1.72 -8.63
CA ASN A 88 -15.67 -0.76 -9.52
C ASN A 88 -15.09 0.66 -9.33
N ARG A 89 -14.47 0.95 -8.18
CA ARG A 89 -13.94 2.28 -7.84
C ARG A 89 -12.71 2.68 -8.65
N THR A 90 -11.90 1.73 -9.13
CA THR A 90 -10.58 2.00 -9.75
C THR A 90 -10.55 1.96 -11.28
N GLN A 91 -11.61 1.53 -11.97
CA GLN A 91 -11.66 1.57 -13.44
C GLN A 91 -11.53 3.01 -13.99
N HIS A 92 -11.93 4.02 -13.22
CA HIS A 92 -11.79 5.43 -13.59
C HIS A 92 -10.39 6.02 -13.35
N ALA A 93 -9.59 5.46 -12.45
CA ALA A 93 -8.25 5.97 -12.13
C ALA A 93 -7.15 5.38 -13.05
N GLY A 94 -7.32 4.14 -13.51
CA GLY A 94 -6.37 3.46 -14.41
C GLY A 94 -6.32 4.04 -15.84
N SER A 95 -7.44 4.55 -16.36
CA SER A 95 -7.47 5.16 -17.71
C SER A 95 -6.75 6.51 -17.78
N LYS A 96 -6.68 7.28 -16.68
CA LYS A 96 -5.94 8.56 -16.67
C LYS A 96 -4.42 8.36 -16.75
N ARG A 97 -3.86 7.36 -16.07
CA ARG A 97 -2.41 7.11 -16.06
C ARG A 97 -1.85 6.64 -17.42
N LYS A 98 -2.67 6.03 -18.28
CA LYS A 98 -2.25 5.66 -19.65
C LYS A 98 -2.32 6.81 -20.66
N ALA A 99 -3.19 7.80 -20.44
CA ALA A 99 -3.39 8.90 -21.38
C ALA A 99 -2.27 9.96 -21.32
N GLU A 100 -1.58 10.08 -20.18
CA GLU A 100 -0.51 11.07 -19.99
C GLU A 100 0.87 10.59 -20.50
N ASP A 101 1.04 9.28 -20.70
CA ASP A 101 2.28 8.67 -21.23
C ASP A 101 2.29 8.53 -22.77
N SER A 102 1.21 8.95 -23.44
CA SER A 102 1.01 8.76 -24.88
C SER A 102 0.86 10.05 -25.70
N THR A 103 1.04 11.23 -25.09
CA THR A 103 1.08 12.50 -25.82
C THR A 103 2.48 12.80 -26.37
N PRO A 104 2.68 12.86 -27.71
CA PRO A 104 3.95 13.27 -28.28
C PRO A 104 4.19 14.74 -27.96
N SER A 105 5.32 15.05 -27.33
CA SER A 105 5.77 16.42 -27.10
C SER A 105 6.18 17.05 -28.43
N THR A 106 5.28 17.80 -29.06
CA THR A 106 5.61 18.63 -30.22
C THR A 106 6.45 19.83 -29.76
N PRO A 107 7.60 20.13 -30.38
CA PRO A 107 8.37 21.33 -30.06
C PRO A 107 7.61 22.56 -30.57
N LYS A 108 7.49 23.60 -29.74
CA LYS A 108 7.13 24.95 -30.21
C LYS A 108 8.40 25.76 -30.42
N GLU A 109 8.41 26.48 -31.53
CA GLU A 109 9.47 27.32 -32.12
C GLU A 109 10.13 28.30 -31.15
#